data_AF-A0A916HCN2-F1
#
_entry.id   AF-A0A916HCN2-F1
#
_cell.length_a   1.000
_cell.length_b   1.000
_cell.length_c   1.000
_cell.angle_alpha   90.00
_cell.angle_beta   90.00
_cell.angle_gamma   90.00
#
_symmetry.space_group_name_H-M   'P 1'
#
loop_
_entity.id
_entity.type
_entity.pdbx_description
1 polymer ?
#
loop_
_entity_poly.entity_id
_entity_poly.type
_entity_poly.pdbx_seq_one_letter_code
_entity_poly.pdbx_strand_id
1 'polypeptide(L)'
;YFDQRGIGLSNPLACPKAYAADFMEYLNSSDQAGVEGLDTPEEQQKAIDDSRKYAEDCVAEIGIEPAKLSFFGTDQVAEDIESFRQAIGDDKFMLYGVSYGTAVAQTYAAAHPDHLSGLILDGTIDLTLNGEQGSLSQEKAFDKVLVATLEACNADKLCAADMGGEAVAVYDKLAKQTSESPVSYEFPLPSGEKVKRTFTFNQWEYTAAYQMYSLSGRMLYLRALAAANRGDFIPMARLAYQQMTVDPVNFEYIGDDTFSDTMFNGVLCTDDSFFSGTQEEKIARTIEAGQASNGTVPRLDGSVYTGLDCAFWPSSPTEVVTTEPLVAEGVPTFVLNATLDPATPFEEGEAVFDRLADGYHLYVEGGRHSIYGWGYDCPDNYITDFMVDGTLPAEREIVCEDWGTDVTRAYEPLSKQNAGDYADVLGTFQAIDTEIQLQPEYFYGLFTEDVSVACTFGGSFTFGPGDAGEAYTFDKCEYVKGFALTGSGSYDYDTSIITYDTQVTGVKEGSLVYTDDLANGTFSVKGEYGGETIDLSQ
;
A
#
# COMPACT_ATOMS: atom_id res chain seq x y z
N TYR A 1 -14.27 14.10 -10.24
CA TYR A 1 -13.85 13.76 -8.87
C TYR A 1 -14.45 14.75 -7.90
N PHE A 2 -14.89 14.26 -6.74
CA PHE A 2 -15.30 15.06 -5.59
C PHE A 2 -14.91 14.29 -4.33
N ASP A 3 -14.65 15.00 -3.23
CA ASP A 3 -14.40 14.36 -1.94
C ASP A 3 -15.74 13.88 -1.39
N GLN A 4 -15.86 12.58 -1.10
CA GLN A 4 -17.08 12.02 -0.50
C GLN A 4 -17.35 12.67 0.86
N ARG A 5 -18.59 12.60 1.34
CA ARG A 5 -18.96 13.09 2.66
C ARG A 5 -18.01 12.52 3.74
N GLY A 6 -17.49 13.38 4.60
CA GLY A 6 -16.64 12.96 5.73
C GLY A 6 -15.17 12.76 5.39
N ILE A 7 -14.74 12.94 4.13
CA ILE A 7 -13.32 12.90 3.74
C ILE A 7 -12.87 14.20 3.07
N GLY A 8 -11.55 14.43 3.04
CA GLY A 8 -10.92 15.55 2.34
C GLY A 8 -11.51 16.91 2.73
N LEU A 9 -11.94 17.68 1.73
CA LEU A 9 -12.54 19.00 1.89
C LEU A 9 -14.04 18.95 2.27
N SER A 10 -14.65 17.77 2.26
CA SER A 10 -16.09 17.57 2.50
C SER A 10 -16.41 17.32 3.97
N ASN A 11 -16.13 18.31 4.84
CA ASN A 11 -16.35 18.27 6.29
C ASN A 11 -15.81 16.98 6.94
N PRO A 12 -14.48 16.80 6.99
CA PRO A 12 -13.87 15.53 7.35
C PRO A 12 -14.24 15.08 8.76
N LEU A 13 -14.59 13.80 8.91
CA LEU A 13 -14.74 13.14 10.21
C LEU A 13 -13.44 12.43 10.54
N ALA A 14 -12.94 12.62 11.75
CA ALA A 14 -11.69 12.00 12.19
C ALA A 14 -11.68 11.76 13.70
N CYS A 15 -11.06 10.67 14.11
CA CYS A 15 -10.70 10.36 15.49
C CYS A 15 -9.19 10.07 15.62
N PRO A 16 -8.32 11.04 15.28
CA PRO A 16 -6.89 10.78 15.12
C PRO A 16 -6.22 10.36 16.43
N LYS A 17 -6.69 10.80 17.60
CA LYS A 17 -6.08 10.40 18.88
C LYS A 17 -6.51 9.00 19.30
N ALA A 18 -7.79 8.68 19.17
CA ALA A 18 -8.32 7.34 19.45
C ALA A 18 -7.67 6.31 18.52
N TYR A 19 -7.61 6.62 17.22
CA TYR A 19 -6.95 5.77 16.23
C TYR A 19 -5.45 5.63 16.49
N ALA A 20 -4.72 6.73 16.67
CA ALA A 20 -3.28 6.65 16.95
C ALA A 20 -2.98 5.85 18.22
N ALA A 21 -3.79 5.98 19.27
CA ALA A 21 -3.61 5.23 20.51
C ALA A 21 -3.79 3.73 20.29
N ASP A 22 -4.86 3.33 19.61
CA ASP A 22 -5.19 1.94 19.31
C ASP A 22 -4.16 1.32 18.33
N PHE A 23 -3.90 1.99 17.22
CA PHE A 23 -2.98 1.52 16.19
C PHE A 23 -1.53 1.39 16.71
N MET A 24 -1.05 2.35 17.51
CA MET A 24 0.29 2.23 18.11
C MET A 24 0.34 1.15 19.21
N GLU A 25 -0.76 0.85 19.90
CA GLU A 25 -0.83 -0.30 20.80
C GLU A 25 -0.74 -1.62 20.00
N TYR A 26 -1.50 -1.74 18.92
CA TYR A 26 -1.43 -2.87 17.98
C TYR A 26 -0.02 -3.08 17.42
N LEU A 27 0.64 -2.04 16.91
CA LEU A 27 1.98 -2.17 16.33
C LEU A 27 3.07 -2.55 17.33
N ASN A 28 2.89 -2.21 18.61
CA ASN A 28 3.86 -2.49 19.68
C ASN A 28 3.56 -3.75 20.49
N SER A 29 2.38 -4.34 20.30
CA SER A 29 2.03 -5.59 20.98
C SER A 29 2.93 -6.73 20.48
N SER A 30 3.28 -7.64 21.40
CA SER A 30 3.98 -8.86 21.04
C SER A 30 2.93 -9.92 20.72
N ASP A 31 2.43 -9.92 19.49
CA ASP A 31 1.55 -10.97 19.00
C ASP A 31 2.35 -12.16 18.44
N GLN A 32 1.74 -13.34 18.45
CA GLN A 32 2.29 -14.54 17.85
C GLN A 32 1.47 -14.96 16.64
N ALA A 33 2.15 -15.23 15.52
CA ALA A 33 1.58 -15.88 14.33
C ALA A 33 0.61 -17.02 14.68
N GLY A 34 -0.65 -16.88 14.28
CA GLY A 34 -1.71 -17.89 14.48
C GLY A 34 -2.29 -17.99 15.89
N VAL A 35 -1.97 -17.06 16.81
CA VAL A 35 -2.65 -16.89 18.12
C VAL A 35 -3.73 -15.80 18.06
N GLU A 36 -3.88 -15.13 16.92
CA GLU A 36 -5.00 -14.25 16.60
C GLU A 36 -6.37 -14.94 16.71
N GLY A 37 -6.40 -16.27 16.89
CA GLY A 37 -7.59 -17.09 17.07
C GLY A 37 -8.54 -16.64 18.15
N LEU A 38 -8.11 -15.77 19.06
CA LEU A 38 -8.84 -15.51 20.30
C LEU A 38 -9.25 -16.86 20.91
N ASP A 39 -8.30 -17.79 21.00
CA ASP A 39 -8.54 -19.21 21.27
C ASP A 39 -9.07 -19.44 22.70
N THR A 40 -8.76 -18.51 23.61
CA THR A 40 -9.21 -18.52 24.99
C THR A 40 -10.31 -17.49 25.25
N PRO A 41 -11.24 -17.76 26.20
CA PRO A 41 -12.22 -16.77 26.61
C PRO A 41 -11.61 -15.46 27.11
N GLU A 42 -10.41 -15.51 27.73
CA GLU A 42 -9.68 -14.34 28.19
C GLU A 42 -9.21 -13.45 27.02
N GLU A 43 -8.67 -14.04 25.95
CA GLU A 43 -8.27 -13.33 24.73
C GLU A 43 -9.49 -12.72 24.03
N GLN A 44 -10.57 -13.50 23.88
CA GLN A 44 -11.84 -13.02 23.30
C GLN A 44 -12.36 -11.81 24.07
N GLN A 45 -12.41 -11.89 25.41
CA GLN A 45 -12.91 -10.80 26.22
C GLN A 45 -12.02 -9.56 26.13
N LYS A 46 -10.70 -9.73 26.06
CA LYS A 46 -9.78 -8.60 25.85
C LYS A 46 -10.05 -7.91 24.51
N ALA A 47 -10.11 -8.67 23.41
CA ALA A 47 -10.38 -8.09 22.09
C ALA A 47 -11.73 -7.37 22.03
N ILE A 48 -12.78 -7.96 22.62
CA ILE A 48 -14.11 -7.34 22.76
C ILE A 48 -14.03 -6.01 23.54
N ASP A 49 -13.26 -5.97 24.63
CA ASP A 49 -13.13 -4.77 25.46
C ASP A 49 -12.30 -3.68 24.76
N ASP A 50 -11.25 -4.06 24.03
CA ASP A 50 -10.40 -3.16 23.24
C ASP A 50 -11.20 -2.55 22.08
N SER A 51 -11.89 -3.36 21.26
CA SER A 51 -12.76 -2.89 20.17
C SER A 51 -13.87 -1.97 20.66
N ARG A 52 -14.50 -2.30 21.80
CA ARG A 52 -15.50 -1.41 22.41
C ARG A 52 -14.89 -0.08 22.79
N LYS A 53 -13.75 -0.10 23.47
CA LYS A 53 -13.06 1.10 23.94
C LYS A 53 -12.68 1.98 22.76
N TYR A 54 -12.11 1.41 21.71
CA TYR A 54 -11.73 2.14 20.50
C TYR A 54 -12.95 2.77 19.82
N ALA A 55 -14.02 2.01 19.59
CA ALA A 55 -15.25 2.55 18.98
C ALA A 55 -15.87 3.68 19.83
N GLU A 56 -15.98 3.51 21.15
CA GLU A 56 -16.52 4.53 22.05
C GLU A 56 -15.66 5.80 22.09
N ASP A 57 -14.33 5.65 22.18
CA ASP A 57 -13.40 6.78 22.20
C ASP A 57 -13.37 7.50 20.84
N CYS A 58 -13.40 6.76 19.74
CA CYS A 58 -13.42 7.32 18.39
C CYS A 58 -14.71 8.11 18.14
N VAL A 59 -15.88 7.53 18.44
CA VAL A 59 -17.18 8.23 18.31
C VAL A 59 -17.23 9.48 19.18
N ALA A 60 -16.68 9.43 20.40
CA ALA A 60 -16.59 10.59 21.28
C ALA A 60 -15.67 11.68 20.71
N GLU A 61 -14.55 11.30 20.08
CA GLU A 61 -13.60 12.23 19.47
C GLU A 61 -14.14 12.89 18.20
N ILE A 62 -14.87 12.15 17.34
CA ILE A 62 -15.54 12.71 16.15
C ILE A 62 -16.48 13.85 16.55
N GLY A 63 -17.13 13.75 17.72
CA GLY A 63 -17.84 14.86 18.34
C GLY A 63 -19.17 15.24 17.68
N ILE A 64 -19.77 14.33 16.89
CA ILE A 64 -21.12 14.48 16.35
C ILE A 64 -22.12 13.59 17.09
N GLU A 65 -23.41 13.83 16.89
CA GLU A 65 -24.45 12.92 17.40
C GLU A 65 -24.27 11.52 16.78
N PRO A 66 -24.13 10.44 17.57
CA PRO A 66 -23.82 9.10 17.03
C PRO A 66 -24.80 8.62 15.96
N ALA A 67 -26.10 8.97 16.10
CA ALA A 67 -27.12 8.62 15.11
C ALA A 67 -26.93 9.30 13.73
N LYS A 68 -26.03 10.28 13.60
CA LYS A 68 -25.68 10.90 12.31
C LYS A 68 -24.60 10.14 11.55
N LEU A 69 -23.89 9.21 12.20
CA LEU A 69 -22.89 8.36 11.53
C LEU A 69 -23.52 7.49 10.44
N SER A 70 -24.82 7.15 10.56
CA SER A 70 -25.55 6.42 9.52
C SER A 70 -25.76 7.20 8.23
N PHE A 71 -25.42 8.50 8.18
CA PHE A 71 -25.44 9.27 6.93
C PHE A 71 -24.14 9.16 6.15
N PHE A 72 -23.15 8.40 6.62
CA PHE A 72 -21.83 8.29 6.01
C PHE A 72 -21.60 6.94 5.32
N GLY A 73 -22.63 6.08 5.21
CA GLY A 73 -22.55 4.83 4.45
C GLY A 73 -22.64 5.03 2.94
N THR A 74 -22.38 3.95 2.21
CA THR A 74 -22.27 3.94 0.75
C THR A 74 -23.55 4.37 0.03
N ASP A 75 -24.72 3.99 0.56
CA ASP A 75 -26.02 4.42 0.03
C ASP A 75 -26.15 5.94 -0.04
N GLN A 76 -25.65 6.64 0.98
CA GLN A 76 -25.71 8.10 1.00
C GLN A 76 -24.66 8.74 0.09
N VAL A 77 -23.53 8.06 -0.16
CA VAL A 77 -22.56 8.50 -1.18
C VAL A 77 -23.17 8.36 -2.58
N ALA A 78 -23.94 7.29 -2.85
CA ALA A 78 -24.66 7.15 -4.12
C ALA A 78 -25.63 8.32 -4.37
N GLU A 79 -26.35 8.76 -3.34
CA GLU A 79 -27.22 9.95 -3.45
C GLU A 79 -26.44 11.28 -3.62
N ASP A 80 -25.20 11.37 -3.13
CA ASP A 80 -24.33 12.52 -3.41
C ASP A 80 -23.89 12.53 -4.87
N ILE A 81 -23.57 11.36 -5.44
CA ILE A 81 -23.26 11.23 -6.86
C ILE A 81 -24.46 11.68 -7.70
N GLU A 82 -25.67 11.29 -7.33
CA GLU A 82 -26.88 11.73 -8.03
C GLU A 82 -27.08 13.25 -7.94
N SER A 83 -26.87 13.81 -6.76
CA SER A 83 -26.91 15.27 -6.55
C SER A 83 -25.84 15.99 -7.39
N PHE A 84 -24.64 15.41 -7.49
CA PHE A 84 -23.56 15.93 -8.32
C PHE A 84 -23.92 15.88 -9.80
N ARG A 85 -24.45 14.76 -10.31
CA ARG A 85 -24.95 14.62 -11.68
C ARG A 85 -26.00 15.68 -12.01
N GLN A 86 -26.97 15.89 -11.12
CA GLN A 86 -27.98 16.94 -11.28
C GLN A 86 -27.38 18.34 -11.33
N ALA A 87 -26.34 18.61 -10.51
CA ALA A 87 -25.69 19.91 -10.45
C ALA A 87 -24.87 20.24 -11.70
N ILE A 88 -24.20 19.24 -12.29
CA ILE A 88 -23.47 19.43 -13.56
C ILE A 88 -24.42 19.45 -14.77
N GLY A 89 -25.62 18.87 -14.64
CA GLY A 89 -26.70 18.95 -15.62
C GLY A 89 -26.69 17.87 -16.70
N ASP A 90 -25.93 16.80 -16.51
CA ASP A 90 -25.84 15.68 -17.46
C ASP A 90 -26.98 14.67 -17.24
N ASP A 91 -27.72 14.31 -18.28
CA ASP A 91 -28.81 13.32 -18.19
C ASP A 91 -28.32 11.92 -17.81
N LYS A 92 -27.16 11.55 -18.37
CA LYS A 92 -26.42 10.31 -18.10
C LYS A 92 -24.93 10.60 -18.11
N PHE A 93 -24.16 9.82 -17.36
CA PHE A 93 -22.69 9.89 -17.32
C PHE A 93 -22.09 8.48 -17.22
N MET A 94 -20.76 8.38 -17.30
CA MET A 94 -20.05 7.14 -16.98
C MET A 94 -19.48 7.24 -15.58
N LEU A 95 -19.61 6.17 -14.80
CA LEU A 95 -19.06 6.09 -13.45
C LEU A 95 -17.90 5.09 -13.43
N TYR A 96 -16.73 5.57 -13.03
CA TYR A 96 -15.54 4.75 -12.81
C TYR A 96 -15.27 4.65 -11.30
N GLY A 97 -15.24 3.43 -10.79
CA GLY A 97 -14.91 3.12 -9.40
C GLY A 97 -13.68 2.23 -9.32
N VAL A 98 -12.82 2.50 -8.35
CA VAL A 98 -11.64 1.68 -8.05
C VAL A 98 -11.75 1.15 -6.62
N SER A 99 -11.50 -0.15 -6.40
CA SER A 99 -11.51 -0.75 -5.06
C SER A 99 -12.85 -0.54 -4.34
N TYR A 100 -12.89 0.05 -3.14
CA TYR A 100 -14.14 0.51 -2.49
C TYR A 100 -15.01 1.39 -3.40
N GLY A 101 -14.43 2.16 -4.32
CA GLY A 101 -15.18 2.89 -5.35
C GLY A 101 -16.05 1.98 -6.23
N THR A 102 -15.71 0.69 -6.39
CA THR A 102 -16.56 -0.30 -7.08
C THR A 102 -17.80 -0.66 -6.28
N ALA A 103 -17.71 -0.68 -4.93
CA ALA A 103 -18.89 -0.82 -4.08
C ALA A 103 -19.82 0.38 -4.26
N VAL A 104 -19.28 1.60 -4.17
CA VAL A 104 -20.02 2.85 -4.41
C VAL A 104 -20.68 2.87 -5.79
N ALA A 105 -19.93 2.47 -6.83
CA ALA A 105 -20.40 2.51 -8.20
C ALA A 105 -21.50 1.47 -8.47
N GLN A 106 -21.40 0.28 -7.87
CA GLN A 106 -22.46 -0.74 -7.93
C GLN A 106 -23.72 -0.28 -7.20
N THR A 107 -23.59 0.32 -6.01
CA THR A 107 -24.73 0.87 -5.25
C THR A 107 -25.42 1.99 -6.03
N TYR A 108 -24.66 2.90 -6.65
CA TYR A 108 -25.22 3.93 -7.53
C TYR A 108 -25.96 3.32 -8.71
N ALA A 109 -25.37 2.31 -9.38
CA ALA A 109 -26.00 1.64 -10.52
C ALA A 109 -27.30 0.92 -10.14
N ALA A 110 -27.39 0.36 -8.93
CA ALA A 110 -28.61 -0.26 -8.43
C ALA A 110 -29.72 0.77 -8.12
N ALA A 111 -29.35 1.91 -7.54
CA ALA A 111 -30.30 2.97 -7.14
C ALA A 111 -30.75 3.84 -8.32
N HIS A 112 -29.84 4.17 -9.24
CA HIS A 112 -30.03 5.14 -10.33
C HIS A 112 -29.63 4.58 -11.71
N PRO A 113 -30.11 3.39 -12.13
CA PRO A 113 -29.64 2.73 -13.36
C PRO A 113 -29.89 3.56 -14.62
N ASP A 114 -30.98 4.34 -14.65
CA ASP A 114 -31.37 5.16 -15.80
C ASP A 114 -30.40 6.34 -16.06
N HIS A 115 -29.55 6.67 -15.09
CA HIS A 115 -28.61 7.80 -15.14
C HIS A 115 -27.18 7.41 -15.51
N LEU A 116 -26.95 6.13 -15.82
CA LEU A 116 -25.69 5.66 -16.35
C LEU A 116 -25.74 5.47 -17.87
N SER A 117 -24.63 5.86 -18.51
CA SER A 117 -24.28 5.52 -19.90
C SER A 117 -23.21 4.43 -19.97
N GLY A 118 -22.51 4.19 -18.86
CA GLY A 118 -21.48 3.17 -18.70
C GLY A 118 -21.03 3.07 -17.25
N LEU A 119 -20.55 1.89 -16.87
CA LEU A 119 -20.01 1.62 -15.54
C LEU A 119 -18.66 0.91 -15.68
N ILE A 120 -17.67 1.30 -14.89
CA ILE A 120 -16.34 0.66 -14.90
C ILE A 120 -15.96 0.38 -13.45
N LEU A 121 -15.73 -0.89 -13.15
CA LEU A 121 -15.41 -1.41 -11.83
C LEU A 121 -13.99 -1.99 -11.89
N ASP A 122 -13.01 -1.35 -11.25
CA ASP A 122 -11.60 -1.74 -11.32
C ASP A 122 -11.02 -2.12 -9.96
N GLY A 123 -10.62 -3.38 -9.81
CA GLY A 123 -10.49 -4.00 -8.50
C GLY A 123 -11.87 -4.17 -7.86
N THR A 124 -12.65 -5.11 -8.39
CA THR A 124 -14.09 -5.22 -8.09
C THR A 124 -14.36 -5.99 -6.81
N ILE A 125 -15.19 -5.40 -5.93
CA ILE A 125 -15.72 -6.02 -4.71
C ILE A 125 -17.07 -6.71 -4.99
N ASP A 126 -17.24 -7.94 -4.51
CA ASP A 126 -18.54 -8.64 -4.56
C ASP A 126 -19.42 -8.24 -3.37
N LEU A 127 -20.38 -7.34 -3.61
CA LEU A 127 -21.31 -6.86 -2.58
C LEU A 127 -22.26 -7.92 -2.01
N THR A 128 -22.33 -9.11 -2.61
CA THR A 128 -23.16 -10.21 -2.09
C THR A 128 -22.50 -10.96 -0.94
N LEU A 129 -21.20 -10.76 -0.71
CA LEU A 129 -20.48 -11.30 0.43
C LEU A 129 -20.79 -10.50 1.69
N ASN A 130 -20.86 -11.18 2.83
CA ASN A 130 -20.78 -10.49 4.12
C ASN A 130 -19.33 -10.18 4.49
N GLY A 131 -19.13 -9.41 5.55
CA GLY A 131 -17.83 -8.92 5.99
C GLY A 131 -16.87 -10.06 6.33
N GLU A 132 -17.33 -11.10 7.01
CA GLU A 132 -16.46 -12.24 7.34
C GLU A 132 -16.03 -13.03 6.09
N GLN A 133 -16.92 -13.19 5.10
CA GLN A 133 -16.61 -13.83 3.82
C GLN A 133 -15.65 -12.99 2.98
N GLY A 134 -15.89 -11.67 2.89
CA GLY A 134 -15.03 -10.72 2.17
C GLY A 134 -13.63 -10.66 2.78
N SER A 135 -13.52 -10.54 4.11
CA SER A 135 -12.22 -10.58 4.79
C SER A 135 -11.46 -11.89 4.53
N LEU A 136 -12.13 -13.05 4.64
CA LEU A 136 -11.49 -14.35 4.35
C LEU A 136 -11.07 -14.50 2.88
N SER A 137 -11.86 -13.94 1.95
CA SER A 137 -11.54 -13.87 0.52
C SER A 137 -10.23 -13.08 0.31
N GLN A 138 -10.14 -11.92 0.96
CA GLN A 138 -8.98 -11.04 0.93
C GLN A 138 -7.73 -11.67 1.58
N GLU A 139 -7.82 -12.31 2.75
CA GLU A 139 -6.70 -13.02 3.40
C GLU A 139 -6.05 -14.04 2.46
N LYS A 140 -6.88 -14.85 1.79
CA LYS A 140 -6.41 -15.85 0.81
C LYS A 140 -5.71 -15.19 -0.37
N ALA A 141 -6.20 -14.04 -0.82
CA ALA A 141 -5.57 -13.32 -1.91
C ALA A 141 -4.21 -12.72 -1.50
N PHE A 142 -4.11 -12.12 -0.31
CA PHE A 142 -2.82 -11.65 0.21
C PHE A 142 -1.79 -12.78 0.36
N ASP A 143 -2.14 -13.94 0.93
CA ASP A 143 -1.21 -15.10 0.99
C ASP A 143 -0.82 -15.57 -0.41
N LYS A 144 -1.79 -15.71 -1.33
CA LYS A 144 -1.52 -16.10 -2.74
C LYS A 144 -0.53 -15.15 -3.41
N VAL A 145 -0.72 -13.84 -3.27
CA VAL A 145 0.15 -12.81 -3.88
C VAL A 145 1.52 -12.78 -3.21
N LEU A 146 1.59 -12.92 -1.89
CA LEU A 146 2.84 -13.03 -1.15
C LEU A 146 3.66 -14.24 -1.61
N VAL A 147 3.03 -15.43 -1.67
CA VAL A 147 3.69 -16.65 -2.13
C VAL A 147 4.16 -16.52 -3.57
N ALA A 148 3.33 -15.98 -4.47
CA ALA A 148 3.72 -15.73 -5.85
C ALA A 148 4.94 -14.79 -5.94
N THR A 149 4.97 -13.74 -5.12
CA THR A 149 6.08 -12.77 -5.06
C THR A 149 7.38 -13.42 -4.59
N LEU A 150 7.30 -14.24 -3.55
CA LEU A 150 8.45 -14.97 -3.01
C LEU A 150 8.97 -16.01 -4.02
N GLU A 151 8.09 -16.73 -4.71
CA GLU A 151 8.50 -17.66 -5.77
C GLU A 151 9.09 -16.96 -7.00
N ALA A 152 8.59 -15.76 -7.34
CA ALA A 152 9.19 -14.93 -8.38
C ALA A 152 10.65 -14.55 -8.04
N CYS A 153 10.95 -14.30 -6.76
CA CYS A 153 12.32 -14.09 -6.30
C CYS A 153 13.21 -15.32 -6.49
N ASN A 154 12.69 -16.53 -6.23
CA ASN A 154 13.44 -17.78 -6.44
C ASN A 154 13.77 -18.00 -7.93
N ALA A 155 12.88 -17.56 -8.83
CA ALA A 155 13.08 -17.66 -10.27
C ALA A 155 14.05 -16.60 -10.83
N ASP A 156 14.15 -15.44 -10.18
CA ASP A 156 15.06 -14.36 -10.53
C ASP A 156 16.48 -14.61 -9.96
N LYS A 157 17.50 -14.58 -10.82
CA LYS A 157 18.88 -14.90 -10.41
C LYS A 157 19.48 -13.89 -9.44
N LEU A 158 19.14 -12.61 -9.59
CA LEU A 158 19.65 -11.54 -8.74
C LEU A 158 18.95 -11.59 -7.38
N CYS A 159 17.62 -11.76 -7.38
CA CYS A 159 16.87 -11.90 -6.15
C CYS A 159 17.25 -13.15 -5.36
N ALA A 160 17.35 -14.31 -6.02
CA ALA A 160 17.79 -15.55 -5.38
C ALA A 160 19.21 -15.44 -4.80
N ALA A 161 20.12 -14.75 -5.51
CA ALA A 161 21.47 -14.48 -5.00
C ALA A 161 21.43 -13.57 -3.77
N ASP A 162 20.53 -12.58 -3.75
CA ASP A 162 20.43 -11.68 -2.63
C ASP A 162 19.78 -12.31 -1.40
N MET A 163 18.68 -13.02 -1.62
CA MET A 163 17.90 -13.72 -0.60
C MET A 163 18.74 -14.73 0.18
N GLY A 164 19.68 -15.42 -0.48
CA GLY A 164 20.61 -16.35 0.16
C GLY A 164 19.94 -17.65 0.66
N GLY A 165 18.76 -17.98 0.13
CA GLY A 165 17.95 -19.15 0.43
C GLY A 165 16.61 -19.08 -0.29
N GLU A 166 15.79 -20.13 -0.19
CA GLU A 166 14.43 -20.12 -0.75
C GLU A 166 13.60 -19.04 -0.06
N ALA A 167 13.06 -18.08 -0.82
CA ALA A 167 12.43 -16.88 -0.30
C ALA A 167 11.24 -17.17 0.64
N VAL A 168 10.42 -18.18 0.30
CA VAL A 168 9.31 -18.63 1.16
C VAL A 168 9.83 -19.10 2.52
N ALA A 169 10.89 -19.91 2.54
CA ALA A 169 11.46 -20.40 3.78
C ALA A 169 12.15 -19.28 4.59
N VAL A 170 12.71 -18.28 3.91
CA VAL A 170 13.28 -17.09 4.55
C VAL A 170 12.19 -16.25 5.21
N TYR A 171 11.09 -15.99 4.50
CA TYR A 171 9.92 -15.32 5.05
C TYR A 171 9.42 -16.06 6.29
N ASP A 172 9.11 -17.36 6.18
CA ASP A 172 8.53 -18.14 7.28
C ASP A 172 9.44 -18.17 8.50
N LYS A 173 10.76 -18.26 8.29
CA LYS A 173 11.76 -18.19 9.36
C LYS A 173 11.72 -16.84 10.08
N LEU A 174 11.69 -15.73 9.34
CA LEU A 174 11.71 -14.39 9.91
C LEU A 174 10.38 -14.03 10.57
N ALA A 175 9.26 -14.35 9.94
CA ALA A 175 7.91 -14.25 10.50
C ALA A 175 7.81 -15.00 11.85
N LYS A 176 8.29 -16.25 11.88
CA LYS A 176 8.35 -17.04 13.12
C LYS A 176 9.29 -16.42 14.17
N GLN A 177 10.43 -15.88 13.75
CA GLN A 177 11.35 -15.23 14.68
C GLN A 177 10.69 -14.01 15.34
N THR A 178 10.01 -13.16 14.54
CA THR A 178 9.30 -11.97 15.04
C THR A 178 8.11 -12.31 15.94
N SER A 179 7.41 -13.42 15.67
CA SER A 179 6.29 -13.89 16.50
C SER A 179 6.75 -14.48 17.84
N GLU A 180 7.90 -15.15 17.87
CA GLU A 180 8.47 -15.64 19.13
C GLU A 180 9.02 -14.50 20.00
N SER A 181 9.63 -13.49 19.40
CA SER A 181 10.15 -12.30 20.10
C SER A 181 10.42 -11.14 19.13
N PRO A 182 10.06 -9.89 19.48
CA PRO A 182 10.38 -8.73 18.66
C PRO A 182 11.88 -8.61 18.39
N VAL A 183 12.24 -8.30 17.13
CA VAL A 183 13.65 -8.20 16.71
C VAL A 183 14.20 -6.83 17.06
N SER A 184 15.25 -6.77 17.87
CA SER A 184 15.93 -5.51 18.19
C SER A 184 16.85 -5.05 17.05
N TYR A 185 16.81 -3.76 16.73
CA TYR A 185 17.72 -3.11 15.76
C TYR A 185 18.06 -1.68 16.19
N GLU A 186 19.09 -1.09 15.56
CA GLU A 186 19.52 0.30 15.81
C GLU A 186 19.16 1.18 14.62
N PHE A 187 18.05 1.91 14.71
CA PHE A 187 17.57 2.78 13.65
C PHE A 187 18.39 4.08 13.60
N PRO A 188 18.93 4.49 12.44
CA PRO A 188 19.67 5.74 12.30
C PRO A 188 18.71 6.94 12.19
N LEU A 189 19.01 8.02 12.90
CA LEU A 189 18.27 9.29 12.84
C LEU A 189 19.03 10.36 12.06
N PRO A 190 18.34 11.35 11.46
CA PRO A 190 18.99 12.46 10.74
C PRO A 190 19.95 13.27 11.62
N SER A 191 19.77 13.25 12.93
CA SER A 191 20.68 13.86 13.91
C SER A 191 22.06 13.19 13.99
N GLY A 192 22.22 12.01 13.36
CA GLY A 192 23.38 11.14 13.50
C GLY A 192 23.33 10.21 14.73
N GLU A 193 22.30 10.32 15.57
CA GLU A 193 22.04 9.37 16.64
C GLU A 193 21.52 8.04 16.09
N LYS A 194 21.82 6.94 16.78
CA LYS A 194 21.17 5.65 16.57
C LYS A 194 20.28 5.32 17.75
N VAL A 195 19.01 5.02 17.47
CA VAL A 195 18.03 4.69 18.49
C VAL A 195 17.69 3.21 18.44
N LYS A 196 17.70 2.56 19.60
CA LYS A 196 17.29 1.16 19.69
C LYS A 196 15.77 1.06 19.52
N ARG A 197 15.34 0.17 18.62
CA ARG A 197 13.94 -0.13 18.31
C ARG A 197 13.71 -1.63 18.28
N THR A 198 12.44 -2.03 18.22
CA THR A 198 12.02 -3.42 18.08
C THR A 198 11.03 -3.54 16.93
N PHE A 199 11.19 -4.58 16.13
CA PHE A 199 10.29 -4.93 15.03
C PHE A 199 9.40 -6.09 15.49
N THR A 200 8.10 -5.84 15.61
CA THR A 200 7.10 -6.82 16.09
C THR A 200 6.58 -7.69 14.95
N PHE A 201 5.82 -8.73 15.29
CA PHE A 201 5.13 -9.54 14.29
C PHE A 201 4.01 -8.75 13.57
N ASN A 202 3.26 -7.92 14.28
CA ASN A 202 2.24 -7.06 13.67
C ASN A 202 2.86 -6.09 12.66
N GLN A 203 4.03 -5.54 12.97
CA GLN A 203 4.76 -4.73 12.00
C GLN A 203 5.19 -5.53 10.76
N TRP A 204 5.53 -6.82 10.95
CA TRP A 204 5.90 -7.71 9.85
C TRP A 204 4.74 -7.97 8.89
N GLU A 205 3.58 -8.34 9.43
CA GLU A 205 2.41 -8.66 8.62
C GLU A 205 1.83 -7.44 7.92
N TYR A 206 1.69 -6.32 8.63
CA TYR A 206 1.24 -5.07 8.04
C TYR A 206 2.15 -4.63 6.88
N THR A 207 3.48 -4.69 7.09
CA THR A 207 4.46 -4.32 6.05
C THR A 207 4.37 -5.26 4.86
N ALA A 208 4.29 -6.57 5.10
CA ALA A 208 4.18 -7.57 4.04
C ALA A 208 2.90 -7.37 3.22
N ALA A 209 1.74 -7.27 3.87
CA ALA A 209 0.46 -7.06 3.22
C ALA A 209 0.46 -5.77 2.38
N TYR A 210 0.83 -4.63 2.96
CA TYR A 210 0.78 -3.35 2.24
C TYR A 210 1.74 -3.32 1.04
N GLN A 211 2.89 -3.99 1.10
CA GLN A 211 3.80 -4.07 -0.05
C GLN A 211 3.22 -4.91 -1.21
N MET A 212 2.24 -5.79 -0.98
CA MET A 212 1.67 -6.63 -2.04
C MET A 212 0.76 -5.87 -3.02
N TYR A 213 0.33 -4.65 -2.70
CA TYR A 213 -0.59 -3.86 -3.53
C TYR A 213 -0.03 -3.52 -4.92
N SER A 214 1.29 -3.34 -5.05
CA SER A 214 1.92 -2.88 -6.29
C SER A 214 3.15 -3.70 -6.67
N LEU A 215 3.45 -3.75 -7.97
CA LEU A 215 4.63 -4.45 -8.51
C LEU A 215 5.95 -3.87 -7.96
N SER A 216 6.02 -2.55 -7.78
CA SER A 216 7.19 -1.89 -7.19
C SER A 216 7.31 -2.18 -5.69
N GLY A 217 6.19 -2.20 -4.96
CA GLY A 217 6.19 -2.51 -3.54
C GLY A 217 6.67 -3.93 -3.26
N ARG A 218 6.21 -4.90 -4.06
CA ARG A 218 6.69 -6.29 -4.03
C ARG A 218 8.21 -6.38 -4.22
N MET A 219 8.78 -5.61 -5.14
CA MET A 219 10.24 -5.54 -5.34
C MET A 219 10.96 -4.96 -4.12
N LEU A 220 10.48 -3.83 -3.58
CA LEU A 220 11.04 -3.21 -2.37
C LEU A 220 11.00 -4.17 -1.17
N TYR A 221 9.90 -4.92 -1.01
CA TYR A 221 9.76 -5.93 0.01
C TYR A 221 10.78 -7.05 -0.15
N LEU A 222 11.00 -7.57 -1.37
CA LEU A 222 12.01 -8.60 -1.63
C LEU A 222 13.43 -8.12 -1.29
N ARG A 223 13.76 -6.85 -1.59
CA ARG A 223 15.04 -6.23 -1.16
C ARG A 223 15.14 -6.18 0.36
N ALA A 224 14.11 -5.69 1.04
CA ALA A 224 14.09 -5.58 2.50
C ALA A 224 14.15 -6.95 3.20
N LEU A 225 13.47 -7.95 2.65
CA LEU A 225 13.49 -9.33 3.14
C LEU A 225 14.88 -9.96 3.00
N ALA A 226 15.54 -9.77 1.85
CA ALA A 226 16.91 -10.22 1.63
C ALA A 226 17.89 -9.54 2.60
N ALA A 227 17.76 -8.23 2.83
CA ALA A 227 18.56 -7.48 3.81
C ALA A 227 18.33 -8.00 5.24
N ALA A 228 17.07 -8.22 5.63
CA ALA A 228 16.71 -8.75 6.94
C ALA A 228 17.29 -10.16 7.17
N ASN A 229 17.28 -11.04 6.16
CA ASN A 229 17.89 -12.37 6.26
C ASN A 229 19.42 -12.30 6.41
N ARG A 230 20.05 -11.22 5.95
CA ARG A 230 21.48 -10.91 6.15
C ARG A 230 21.76 -10.19 7.48
N GLY A 231 20.72 -9.95 8.28
CA GLY A 231 20.82 -9.33 9.61
C GLY A 231 20.66 -7.81 9.61
N ASP A 232 20.25 -7.20 8.49
CA ASP A 232 19.97 -5.77 8.40
C ASP A 232 18.46 -5.52 8.30
N PHE A 233 17.87 -5.12 9.41
CA PHE A 233 16.43 -4.82 9.50
C PHE A 233 16.08 -3.36 9.11
N ILE A 234 17.06 -2.50 8.82
CA ILE A 234 16.78 -1.09 8.53
C ILE A 234 15.88 -0.90 7.31
N PRO A 235 16.11 -1.59 6.16
CA PRO A 235 15.21 -1.47 5.02
C PRO A 235 13.77 -1.90 5.36
N MET A 236 13.59 -2.98 6.11
CA MET A 236 12.27 -3.44 6.54
C MET A 236 11.58 -2.44 7.47
N ALA A 237 12.34 -1.88 8.43
CA ALA A 237 11.84 -0.85 9.34
C ALA A 237 11.40 0.43 8.60
N ARG A 238 12.14 0.86 7.57
CA ARG A 238 11.75 2.01 6.76
C ARG A 238 10.46 1.78 5.99
N LEU A 239 10.28 0.58 5.40
CA LEU A 239 9.01 0.24 4.74
C LEU A 239 7.86 0.29 5.75
N ALA A 240 8.04 -0.33 6.91
CA ALA A 240 7.03 -0.34 7.97
C ALA A 240 6.63 1.08 8.38
N TYR A 241 7.60 1.94 8.70
CA TYR A 241 7.33 3.29 9.18
C TYR A 241 6.66 4.17 8.13
N GLN A 242 7.08 4.04 6.87
CA GLN A 242 6.46 4.74 5.76
C GLN A 242 5.00 4.34 5.58
N GLN A 243 4.70 3.03 5.60
CA GLN A 243 3.36 2.51 5.36
C GLN A 243 2.41 2.73 6.54
N MET A 244 2.94 2.65 7.76
CA MET A 244 2.18 2.90 8.99
C MET A 244 2.05 4.39 9.31
N THR A 245 2.65 5.28 8.51
CA THR A 245 2.71 6.73 8.75
C THR A 245 3.22 7.07 10.15
N VAL A 246 4.34 6.45 10.54
CA VAL A 246 5.01 6.67 11.82
C VAL A 246 6.26 7.51 11.60
N ASP A 247 6.37 8.62 12.33
CA ASP A 247 7.60 9.42 12.31
C ASP A 247 8.74 8.63 12.98
N PRO A 248 9.84 8.30 12.26
CA PRO A 248 10.95 7.54 12.81
C PRO A 248 11.64 8.19 14.02
N VAL A 249 11.59 9.51 14.14
CA VAL A 249 12.31 10.31 15.14
C VAL A 249 11.67 10.15 16.52
N ASN A 250 10.38 10.45 16.63
CA ASN A 250 9.62 10.38 17.90
C ASN A 250 8.82 9.08 18.04
N PHE A 251 8.65 8.31 16.97
CA PHE A 251 7.84 7.10 16.91
C PHE A 251 6.35 7.37 17.22
N GLU A 252 5.84 8.49 16.72
CA GLU A 252 4.43 8.88 16.81
C GLU A 252 3.75 8.66 15.45
N TYR A 253 2.50 8.19 15.49
CA TYR A 253 1.64 8.16 14.30
C TYR A 253 1.32 9.60 13.89
N ILE A 254 1.59 9.94 12.64
CA ILE A 254 1.44 11.32 12.12
C ILE A 254 0.18 11.52 11.26
N GLY A 255 -0.51 10.44 10.89
CA GLY A 255 -1.68 10.48 10.01
C GLY A 255 -1.32 10.21 8.55
N ASP A 256 -2.23 9.53 7.86
CA ASP A 256 -2.24 9.42 6.40
C ASP A 256 -3.09 10.57 5.83
N ASP A 257 -2.54 11.38 4.94
CA ASP A 257 -3.27 12.47 4.29
C ASP A 257 -4.02 12.01 3.02
N THR A 258 -3.72 10.80 2.53
CA THR A 258 -4.34 10.16 1.37
C THR A 258 -5.45 9.19 1.76
N PHE A 259 -5.51 8.77 3.02
CA PHE A 259 -6.48 7.82 3.55
C PHE A 259 -7.13 8.32 4.84
N SER A 260 -8.36 7.88 5.12
CA SER A 260 -9.06 8.24 6.37
C SER A 260 -9.46 6.98 7.12
N ASP A 261 -8.70 6.62 8.15
CA ASP A 261 -8.97 5.43 8.96
C ASP A 261 -10.35 5.50 9.65
N THR A 262 -10.73 6.70 10.09
CA THR A 262 -12.04 6.95 10.72
C THR A 262 -13.18 6.70 9.75
N MET A 263 -13.06 7.18 8.51
CA MET A 263 -14.10 6.98 7.51
C MET A 263 -14.09 5.58 6.94
N PHE A 264 -12.93 4.94 6.83
CA PHE A 264 -12.82 3.52 6.49
C PHE A 264 -13.64 2.68 7.46
N ASN A 265 -13.38 2.80 8.77
CA ASN A 265 -14.13 2.07 9.79
C ASN A 265 -15.61 2.48 9.81
N GLY A 266 -15.88 3.78 9.77
CA GLY A 266 -17.24 4.32 9.77
C GLY A 266 -18.11 3.79 8.63
N VAL A 267 -17.57 3.71 7.41
CA VAL A 267 -18.25 3.15 6.23
C VAL A 267 -18.37 1.63 6.37
N LEU A 268 -17.27 0.94 6.64
CA LEU A 268 -17.22 -0.52 6.76
C LEU A 268 -18.27 -1.06 7.73
N CYS A 269 -18.44 -0.38 8.87
CA CYS A 269 -19.40 -0.80 9.89
C CYS A 269 -20.83 -0.30 9.64
N THR A 270 -21.03 0.71 8.80
CA THR A 270 -22.36 1.25 8.47
C THR A 270 -22.99 0.50 7.30
N ASP A 271 -22.19 -0.01 6.37
CA ASP A 271 -22.70 -0.68 5.17
C ASP A 271 -23.39 -2.01 5.50
N ASP A 272 -24.68 -2.07 5.15
CA ASP A 272 -25.63 -3.07 5.62
C ASP A 272 -25.25 -4.52 5.38
N SER A 273 -24.66 -4.88 4.24
CA SER A 273 -24.32 -6.29 3.98
C SER A 273 -23.02 -6.75 4.63
N PHE A 274 -22.11 -5.84 4.97
CA PHE A 274 -20.79 -6.21 5.48
C PHE A 274 -20.91 -6.74 6.92
N PHE A 275 -21.28 -5.90 7.87
CA PHE A 275 -21.38 -6.31 9.28
C PHE A 275 -22.74 -5.97 9.88
N SER A 276 -23.69 -6.90 9.78
CA SER A 276 -25.08 -6.71 10.21
C SER A 276 -25.58 -7.71 11.26
N GLY A 277 -26.72 -7.43 11.90
CA GLY A 277 -27.27 -8.24 13.00
C GLY A 277 -27.05 -7.63 14.38
N THR A 278 -27.50 -8.32 15.43
CA THR A 278 -27.34 -7.84 16.80
C THR A 278 -25.86 -7.79 17.21
N GLN A 279 -25.55 -6.99 18.23
CA GLN A 279 -24.19 -6.86 18.75
C GLN A 279 -23.61 -8.24 19.13
N GLU A 280 -24.38 -9.07 19.84
CA GLU A 280 -23.95 -10.40 20.25
C GLU A 280 -23.73 -11.35 19.06
N GLU A 281 -24.56 -11.25 18.02
CA GLU A 281 -24.40 -12.05 16.80
C GLU A 281 -23.14 -11.65 16.03
N LYS A 282 -22.85 -10.34 15.91
CA LYS A 282 -21.61 -9.85 15.26
C LYS A 282 -20.38 -10.37 15.96
N ILE A 283 -20.30 -10.17 17.29
CA ILE A 283 -19.18 -10.68 18.10
C ILE A 283 -19.00 -12.19 17.90
N ALA A 284 -20.08 -12.96 18.00
CA ALA A 284 -20.02 -14.40 17.88
C ALA A 284 -19.57 -14.85 16.49
N ARG A 285 -20.13 -14.27 15.41
CA ARG A 285 -19.77 -14.64 14.04
C ARG A 285 -18.34 -14.24 13.68
N THR A 286 -17.91 -13.04 14.08
CA THR A 286 -16.53 -12.59 13.83
C THR A 286 -15.53 -13.52 14.51
N ILE A 287 -15.74 -13.85 15.79
CA ILE A 287 -14.86 -14.77 16.52
C ILE A 287 -14.88 -16.17 15.90
N GLU A 288 -16.06 -16.71 15.59
CA GLU A 288 -16.21 -18.03 14.98
C GLU A 288 -15.53 -18.08 13.60
N ALA A 289 -15.71 -17.05 12.77
CA ALA A 289 -15.14 -16.97 11.44
C ALA A 289 -13.61 -16.86 11.48
N GLY A 290 -13.05 -16.02 12.36
CA GLY A 290 -11.60 -15.92 12.52
C GLY A 290 -11.00 -17.22 13.06
N GLN A 291 -11.63 -17.85 14.04
CA GLN A 291 -11.19 -19.16 14.53
C GLN A 291 -11.24 -20.24 13.45
N ALA A 292 -12.20 -20.14 12.53
CA ALA A 292 -12.31 -21.05 11.40
C ALA A 292 -11.31 -20.74 10.28
N SER A 293 -10.84 -19.49 10.14
CA SER A 293 -9.81 -19.11 9.17
C SER A 293 -8.41 -19.49 9.66
N ASN A 294 -8.17 -19.50 10.97
CA ASN A 294 -6.91 -19.89 11.58
C ASN A 294 -6.36 -21.22 11.06
N GLY A 295 -5.14 -21.16 10.53
CA GLY A 295 -4.44 -22.32 9.97
C GLY A 295 -4.98 -22.80 8.62
N THR A 296 -6.00 -22.14 8.05
CA THR A 296 -6.45 -22.36 6.66
C THR A 296 -5.75 -21.40 5.68
N VAL A 297 -5.43 -20.19 6.14
CA VAL A 297 -4.57 -19.22 5.47
C VAL A 297 -3.21 -19.23 6.19
N PRO A 298 -2.11 -19.63 5.54
CA PRO A 298 -0.83 -19.81 6.25
C PRO A 298 -0.12 -18.53 6.70
N ARG A 299 -0.44 -17.37 6.14
CA ARG A 299 0.24 -16.08 6.34
C ARG A 299 -0.76 -14.94 6.16
N LEU A 300 -0.52 -13.81 6.83
CA LEU A 300 -1.35 -12.62 6.68
C LEU A 300 -2.83 -12.93 6.98
N ASP A 301 -3.07 -13.74 8.01
CA ASP A 301 -4.40 -13.96 8.57
C ASP A 301 -4.79 -12.81 9.52
N GLY A 302 -5.99 -12.89 10.10
CA GLY A 302 -6.42 -11.97 11.18
C GLY A 302 -7.41 -10.87 10.78
N SER A 303 -7.45 -10.48 9.51
CA SER A 303 -8.37 -9.42 9.03
C SER A 303 -9.85 -9.73 9.23
N VAL A 304 -10.22 -11.02 9.38
CA VAL A 304 -11.59 -11.40 9.74
C VAL A 304 -12.01 -10.79 11.07
N TYR A 305 -11.09 -10.59 12.03
CA TYR A 305 -11.39 -10.03 13.35
C TYR A 305 -11.71 -8.52 13.33
N THR A 306 -11.43 -7.80 12.24
CA THR A 306 -11.78 -6.38 12.10
C THR A 306 -13.27 -6.10 12.31
N GLY A 307 -14.14 -7.10 12.07
CA GLY A 307 -15.58 -7.00 12.34
C GLY A 307 -15.97 -6.77 13.81
N LEU A 308 -15.05 -6.95 14.78
CA LEU A 308 -15.32 -6.73 16.21
C LEU A 308 -15.64 -5.26 16.51
N ASP A 309 -14.97 -4.32 15.85
CA ASP A 309 -15.22 -2.88 16.02
C ASP A 309 -16.64 -2.51 15.60
N CYS A 310 -17.13 -3.15 14.52
CA CYS A 310 -18.49 -2.94 14.01
C CYS A 310 -19.59 -3.42 14.95
N ALA A 311 -19.29 -4.29 15.91
CA ALA A 311 -20.25 -4.67 16.94
C ALA A 311 -20.55 -3.53 17.93
N PHE A 312 -19.67 -2.53 18.02
CA PHE A 312 -19.79 -1.37 18.91
C PHE A 312 -20.04 -0.06 18.18
N TRP A 313 -19.95 -0.07 16.84
CA TRP A 313 -20.16 1.13 16.05
C TRP A 313 -21.64 1.55 16.03
N PRO A 314 -21.99 2.82 16.38
CA PRO A 314 -23.38 3.23 16.62
C PRO A 314 -24.34 3.13 15.42
N SER A 315 -23.82 3.29 14.20
CA SER A 315 -24.60 3.22 12.97
C SER A 315 -24.65 1.81 12.38
N SER A 316 -24.05 0.82 13.04
CA SER A 316 -23.97 -0.51 12.47
C SER A 316 -25.33 -1.22 12.46
N PRO A 317 -25.77 -1.81 11.34
CA PRO A 317 -27.13 -2.32 11.19
C PRO A 317 -27.45 -3.49 12.11
N THR A 318 -28.61 -3.44 12.76
CA THR A 318 -29.01 -4.43 13.78
C THR A 318 -29.80 -5.61 13.23
N GLU A 319 -30.34 -5.49 12.02
CA GLU A 319 -30.99 -6.58 11.30
C GLU A 319 -30.00 -7.18 10.32
N VAL A 320 -30.02 -8.50 10.10
CA VAL A 320 -29.17 -9.14 9.10
C VAL A 320 -29.66 -8.73 7.71
N VAL A 321 -28.77 -8.15 6.91
CA VAL A 321 -29.06 -7.69 5.55
C VAL A 321 -28.26 -8.51 4.54
N THR A 322 -28.86 -8.78 3.40
CA THR A 322 -28.23 -9.39 2.24
C THR A 322 -28.43 -8.47 1.04
N THR A 323 -27.35 -8.13 0.35
CA THR A 323 -27.41 -7.30 -0.86
C THR A 323 -27.78 -8.16 -2.07
N GLU A 324 -28.75 -7.69 -2.84
CA GLU A 324 -29.08 -8.31 -4.13
C GLU A 324 -27.95 -8.00 -5.14
N PRO A 325 -27.55 -8.97 -5.98
CA PRO A 325 -26.49 -8.75 -6.95
C PRO A 325 -26.88 -7.71 -8.00
N LEU A 326 -25.89 -6.93 -8.45
CA LEU A 326 -26.07 -6.00 -9.56
C LEU A 326 -26.26 -6.76 -10.88
N VAL A 327 -27.33 -6.44 -11.60
CA VAL A 327 -27.60 -6.98 -12.95
C VAL A 327 -27.24 -5.97 -14.05
N ALA A 328 -27.37 -4.66 -13.77
CA ALA A 328 -27.05 -3.55 -14.68
C ALA A 328 -27.62 -3.69 -16.11
N GLU A 329 -28.89 -4.11 -16.25
CA GLU A 329 -29.53 -4.25 -17.57
C GLU A 329 -29.60 -2.91 -18.32
N GLY A 330 -29.08 -2.88 -19.55
CA GLY A 330 -29.03 -1.68 -20.38
C GLY A 330 -27.87 -0.72 -20.07
N VAL A 331 -26.98 -1.07 -19.14
CA VAL A 331 -25.80 -0.28 -18.76
C VAL A 331 -24.54 -1.10 -19.06
N PRO A 332 -23.81 -0.80 -20.15
CA PRO A 332 -22.54 -1.47 -20.43
C PRO A 332 -21.58 -1.32 -19.25
N THR A 333 -21.15 -2.45 -18.69
CA THR A 333 -20.38 -2.49 -17.45
C THR A 333 -19.07 -3.23 -17.67
N PHE A 334 -17.95 -2.56 -17.47
CA PHE A 334 -16.63 -3.18 -17.44
C PHE A 334 -16.27 -3.60 -16.02
N VAL A 335 -15.81 -4.84 -15.88
CA VAL A 335 -15.23 -5.41 -14.66
C VAL A 335 -13.75 -5.64 -14.94
N LEU A 336 -12.88 -5.04 -14.13
CA LEU A 336 -11.43 -5.04 -14.31
C LEU A 336 -10.76 -5.69 -13.12
N ASN A 337 -9.93 -6.70 -13.37
CA ASN A 337 -9.22 -7.41 -12.31
C ASN A 337 -7.83 -7.89 -12.76
N ALA A 338 -6.94 -8.07 -11.79
CA ALA A 338 -5.69 -8.80 -11.96
C ALA A 338 -5.79 -10.15 -11.23
N THR A 339 -5.22 -11.23 -11.79
CA THR A 339 -5.28 -12.55 -11.12
C THR A 339 -4.48 -12.63 -9.81
N LEU A 340 -3.58 -11.66 -9.60
CA LEU A 340 -2.83 -11.40 -8.37
C LEU A 340 -3.15 -10.02 -7.77
N ASP A 341 -4.42 -9.60 -7.82
CA ASP A 341 -4.93 -8.52 -6.99
C ASP A 341 -5.05 -9.02 -5.53
N PRO A 342 -4.32 -8.41 -4.56
CA PRO A 342 -4.35 -8.87 -3.18
C PRO A 342 -5.58 -8.37 -2.40
N ALA A 343 -6.19 -7.26 -2.82
CA ALA A 343 -7.19 -6.54 -2.02
C ALA A 343 -8.61 -6.85 -2.48
N THR A 344 -8.83 -6.95 -3.79
CA THR A 344 -10.12 -7.28 -4.40
C THR A 344 -9.93 -8.51 -5.30
N PRO A 345 -10.08 -9.71 -4.73
CA PRO A 345 -9.70 -10.96 -5.38
C PRO A 345 -10.35 -11.15 -6.75
N PHE A 346 -9.61 -11.75 -7.68
CA PHE A 346 -10.08 -12.00 -9.05
C PHE A 346 -11.43 -12.73 -9.08
N GLU A 347 -11.61 -13.68 -8.17
CA GLU A 347 -12.81 -14.50 -8.04
C GLU A 347 -14.06 -13.67 -7.66
N GLU A 348 -13.90 -12.54 -6.98
CA GLU A 348 -15.01 -11.60 -6.72
C GLU A 348 -15.43 -10.84 -7.98
N GLY A 349 -14.45 -10.42 -8.78
CA GLY A 349 -14.69 -9.82 -10.09
C GLY A 349 -15.44 -10.76 -11.04
N GLU A 350 -14.99 -12.02 -11.13
CA GLU A 350 -15.70 -13.06 -11.90
C GLU A 350 -17.15 -13.22 -11.43
N ALA A 351 -17.37 -13.27 -10.10
CA ALA A 351 -18.70 -13.43 -9.53
C ALA A 351 -19.62 -12.24 -9.83
N VAL A 352 -19.10 -11.00 -9.81
CA VAL A 352 -19.88 -9.82 -10.23
C VAL A 352 -20.17 -9.88 -11.72
N PHE A 353 -19.17 -10.16 -12.56
CA PHE A 353 -19.31 -10.26 -14.01
C PHE A 353 -20.38 -11.27 -14.44
N ASP A 354 -20.40 -12.45 -13.84
CA ASP A 354 -21.36 -13.53 -14.12
C ASP A 354 -22.83 -13.10 -13.94
N ARG A 355 -23.08 -12.08 -13.12
CA ARG A 355 -24.41 -11.58 -12.78
C ARG A 355 -24.86 -10.41 -13.66
N LEU A 356 -23.94 -9.78 -14.39
CA LEU A 356 -24.21 -8.64 -15.26
C LEU A 356 -24.87 -9.07 -16.57
N ALA A 357 -25.96 -8.39 -16.93
CA ALA A 357 -26.64 -8.58 -18.22
C ALA A 357 -25.78 -8.07 -19.38
N ASP A 358 -25.20 -6.88 -19.24
CA ASP A 358 -24.38 -6.18 -20.24
C ASP A 358 -22.92 -5.98 -19.74
N GLY A 359 -22.34 -7.04 -19.17
CA GLY A 359 -21.00 -7.04 -18.58
C GLY A 359 -19.88 -7.43 -19.54
N TYR A 360 -18.71 -6.83 -19.34
CA TYR A 360 -17.43 -7.11 -20.02
C TYR A 360 -16.33 -7.29 -18.96
N HIS A 361 -15.74 -8.48 -18.86
CA HIS A 361 -14.63 -8.76 -17.95
C HIS A 361 -13.31 -8.60 -18.69
N LEU A 362 -12.51 -7.63 -18.26
CA LEU A 362 -11.20 -7.30 -18.80
C LEU A 362 -10.16 -7.59 -17.72
N TYR A 363 -9.26 -8.54 -17.95
CA TYR A 363 -8.30 -8.92 -16.90
C TYR A 363 -6.89 -9.20 -17.39
N VAL A 364 -5.96 -9.18 -16.45
CA VAL A 364 -4.52 -9.45 -16.67
C VAL A 364 -4.07 -10.62 -15.80
N GLU A 365 -3.16 -11.44 -16.33
CA GLU A 365 -2.47 -12.46 -15.52
C GLU A 365 -1.37 -11.83 -14.66
N GLY A 366 -1.25 -12.24 -13.40
CA GLY A 366 -0.35 -11.58 -12.46
C GLY A 366 -0.94 -10.24 -12.04
N GLY A 367 -0.15 -9.17 -12.20
CA GLY A 367 -0.64 -7.80 -12.03
C GLY A 367 -0.77 -7.35 -10.57
N ARG A 368 -1.45 -6.21 -10.39
CA ARG A 368 -1.49 -5.39 -9.18
C ARG A 368 -2.95 -5.10 -8.78
N HIS A 369 -3.15 -4.40 -7.67
CA HIS A 369 -4.47 -3.85 -7.37
C HIS A 369 -4.81 -2.73 -8.36
N SER A 370 -5.93 -2.87 -9.08
CA SER A 370 -6.40 -2.07 -10.24
C SER A 370 -5.52 -2.12 -11.50
N ILE A 371 -6.11 -2.08 -12.70
CA ILE A 371 -5.38 -2.29 -13.96
C ILE A 371 -5.56 -1.20 -15.03
N TYR A 372 -6.44 -0.21 -14.83
CA TYR A 372 -6.57 0.92 -15.77
C TYR A 372 -5.70 2.12 -15.38
N GLY A 373 -5.15 2.81 -16.39
CA GLY A 373 -4.42 4.08 -16.24
C GLY A 373 -2.94 3.92 -15.90
N TRP A 374 -2.36 2.74 -16.19
CA TRP A 374 -0.98 2.41 -15.82
C TRP A 374 0.01 2.45 -16.99
N GLY A 375 -0.43 2.85 -18.18
CA GLY A 375 0.40 2.96 -19.39
C GLY A 375 0.54 1.65 -20.16
N TYR A 376 -0.34 0.67 -19.92
CA TYR A 376 -0.38 -0.59 -20.65
C TYR A 376 -1.47 -0.53 -21.70
N ASP A 377 -1.09 -0.74 -22.97
CA ASP A 377 -1.95 -0.49 -24.12
C ASP A 377 -3.29 -1.23 -24.06
N CYS A 378 -3.34 -2.52 -23.75
CA CYS A 378 -4.61 -3.26 -23.77
C CYS A 378 -5.67 -2.72 -22.80
N PRO A 379 -5.47 -2.71 -21.46
CA PRO A 379 -6.51 -2.23 -20.56
C PRO A 379 -6.81 -0.75 -20.80
N ASP A 380 -5.78 0.06 -21.05
CA ASP A 380 -5.95 1.50 -21.23
C ASP A 380 -6.72 1.83 -22.50
N ASN A 381 -6.47 1.16 -23.62
CA ASN A 381 -7.18 1.40 -24.87
C ASN A 381 -8.64 0.94 -24.80
N TYR A 382 -8.93 -0.24 -24.25
CA TYR A 382 -10.33 -0.69 -24.14
C TYR A 382 -11.19 0.28 -23.33
N ILE A 383 -10.66 0.75 -22.20
CA ILE A 383 -11.39 1.67 -21.33
C ILE A 383 -11.42 3.08 -21.90
N THR A 384 -10.34 3.57 -22.52
CA THR A 384 -10.32 4.88 -23.17
C THR A 384 -11.29 4.91 -24.36
N ASP A 385 -11.29 3.89 -25.22
CA ASP A 385 -12.20 3.79 -26.36
C ASP A 385 -13.66 3.71 -25.90
N PHE A 386 -13.93 3.04 -24.77
CA PHE A 386 -15.24 3.04 -24.15
C PHE A 386 -15.63 4.43 -23.62
N MET A 387 -14.77 5.08 -22.82
CA MET A 387 -15.05 6.39 -22.23
C MET A 387 -15.22 7.49 -23.29
N VAL A 388 -14.45 7.45 -24.38
CA VAL A 388 -14.43 8.50 -25.40
C VAL A 388 -15.46 8.27 -26.50
N ASP A 389 -15.50 7.04 -27.04
CA ASP A 389 -16.30 6.73 -28.24
C ASP A 389 -17.53 5.86 -27.93
N GLY A 390 -17.67 5.35 -26.69
CA GLY A 390 -18.69 4.37 -26.35
C GLY A 390 -18.47 3.00 -26.99
N THR A 391 -17.24 2.72 -27.41
CA THR A 391 -16.88 1.48 -28.10
C THR A 391 -16.93 0.31 -27.12
N LEU A 392 -17.57 -0.79 -27.53
CA LEU A 392 -17.64 -2.02 -26.76
C LEU A 392 -16.85 -3.11 -27.48
N PRO A 393 -16.13 -3.98 -26.75
CA PRO A 393 -15.43 -5.11 -27.35
C PRO A 393 -16.43 -6.10 -27.95
N ALA A 394 -15.96 -6.88 -28.93
CA ALA A 394 -16.78 -7.91 -29.58
C ALA A 394 -17.02 -9.13 -28.67
N GLU A 395 -16.10 -9.37 -27.74
CA GLU A 395 -16.13 -10.46 -26.78
C GLU A 395 -16.43 -9.91 -25.38
N ARG A 396 -17.10 -10.70 -24.54
CA ARG A 396 -17.44 -10.30 -23.17
C ARG A 396 -16.31 -10.56 -22.18
N GLU A 397 -15.39 -11.47 -22.48
CA GLU A 397 -14.21 -11.74 -21.67
C GLU A 397 -12.98 -11.40 -22.51
N ILE A 398 -12.06 -10.65 -21.92
CA ILE A 398 -10.86 -10.16 -22.58
C ILE A 398 -9.67 -10.39 -21.64
N VAL A 399 -8.68 -11.11 -22.14
CA VAL A 399 -7.38 -11.27 -21.46
C VAL A 399 -6.38 -10.35 -22.13
N CYS A 400 -5.82 -9.41 -21.37
CA CYS A 400 -4.77 -8.51 -21.86
C CYS A 400 -3.39 -9.16 -21.75
N GLU A 401 -2.99 -9.89 -22.78
CA GLU A 401 -1.72 -10.63 -22.82
C GLU A 401 -0.46 -9.74 -22.93
N ASP A 402 -0.59 -8.52 -23.45
CA ASP A 402 0.48 -7.54 -23.62
C ASP A 402 0.92 -6.87 -22.31
N TRP A 403 0.10 -6.96 -21.26
CA TRP A 403 0.46 -6.58 -19.88
C TRP A 403 1.69 -7.36 -19.37
N GLY A 404 1.91 -8.56 -19.89
CA GLY A 404 2.83 -9.54 -19.34
C GLY A 404 2.20 -10.33 -18.18
N THR A 405 3.02 -11.10 -17.48
CA THR A 405 2.59 -11.91 -16.32
C THR A 405 3.35 -11.50 -15.06
N ASP A 406 3.68 -10.22 -14.97
CA ASP A 406 4.60 -9.71 -13.96
C ASP A 406 3.96 -9.82 -12.57
N VAL A 407 4.66 -10.54 -11.70
CA VAL A 407 4.31 -10.65 -10.27
C VAL A 407 4.97 -9.53 -9.47
N THR A 408 6.12 -9.05 -9.92
CA THR A 408 6.91 -7.98 -9.31
C THR A 408 7.51 -7.15 -10.42
N ARG A 409 7.86 -5.89 -10.13
CA ARG A 409 8.79 -5.15 -10.97
C ARG A 409 10.14 -5.91 -11.00
N ALA A 410 10.91 -5.72 -12.06
CA ALA A 410 12.27 -6.25 -12.16
C ALA A 410 13.07 -6.00 -10.87
N TYR A 411 13.70 -7.05 -10.36
CA TYR A 411 14.40 -6.99 -9.08
C TYR A 411 15.66 -6.13 -9.17
N GLU A 412 15.75 -5.11 -8.32
CA GLU A 412 16.97 -4.32 -8.16
C GLU A 412 17.84 -4.94 -7.04
N PRO A 413 19.09 -5.35 -7.31
CA PRO A 413 19.97 -5.96 -6.31
C PRO A 413 20.36 -5.04 -5.16
N LEU A 414 20.61 -5.62 -4.00
CA LEU A 414 21.16 -4.91 -2.85
C LEU A 414 22.53 -4.32 -3.19
N SER A 415 22.71 -3.03 -2.90
CA SER A 415 24.00 -2.36 -3.09
C SER A 415 25.08 -3.00 -2.22
N LYS A 416 26.30 -3.07 -2.76
CA LYS A 416 27.46 -3.47 -1.96
C LYS A 416 27.69 -2.43 -0.87
N GLN A 417 27.89 -2.91 0.35
CA GLN A 417 27.95 -2.04 1.52
C GLN A 417 29.23 -1.21 1.61
N ASN A 418 30.36 -1.62 1.01
CA ASN A 418 31.63 -0.91 1.12
C ASN A 418 32.05 -0.29 -0.21
N ALA A 419 32.55 0.94 -0.16
CA ALA A 419 33.03 1.65 -1.35
C ALA A 419 34.19 0.92 -2.06
N GLY A 420 34.99 0.16 -1.30
CA GLY A 420 36.08 -0.65 -1.84
C GLY A 420 35.64 -1.88 -2.65
N ASP A 421 34.36 -2.25 -2.61
CA ASP A 421 33.82 -3.40 -3.35
C ASP A 421 33.37 -3.01 -4.78
N TYR A 422 33.39 -1.71 -5.10
CA TYR A 422 33.10 -1.17 -6.43
C TYR A 422 34.38 -1.03 -7.26
N ALA A 423 34.23 -1.13 -8.59
CA ALA A 423 35.36 -1.05 -9.51
C ALA A 423 35.99 0.36 -9.52
N ASP A 424 35.16 1.38 -9.40
CA ASP A 424 35.54 2.78 -9.35
C ASP A 424 34.48 3.60 -8.60
N VAL A 425 34.69 4.91 -8.54
CA VAL A 425 33.79 5.84 -7.86
C VAL A 425 32.48 6.08 -8.60
N LEU A 426 32.42 5.86 -9.92
CA LEU A 426 31.17 5.95 -10.67
C LEU A 426 30.19 4.87 -10.19
N GLY A 427 30.69 3.63 -10.03
CA GLY A 427 29.89 2.53 -9.46
C GLY A 427 29.40 2.80 -8.03
N THR A 428 30.20 3.48 -7.21
CA THR A 428 29.77 3.89 -5.86
C THR A 428 28.64 4.93 -5.92
N PHE A 429 28.72 5.92 -6.82
CA PHE A 429 27.64 6.91 -7.00
C PHE A 429 26.36 6.28 -7.54
N GLN A 430 26.44 5.37 -8.51
CA GLN A 430 25.28 4.65 -9.04
C GLN A 430 24.57 3.85 -7.93
N ALA A 431 25.33 3.23 -7.02
CA ALA A 431 24.75 2.55 -5.87
C ALA A 431 24.09 3.53 -4.89
N ILE A 432 24.71 4.67 -4.60
CA ILE A 432 24.12 5.72 -3.75
C ILE A 432 22.82 6.22 -4.35
N ASP A 433 22.82 6.50 -5.65
CA ASP A 433 21.63 6.92 -6.39
C ASP A 433 20.52 5.88 -6.29
N THR A 434 20.84 4.60 -6.52
CA THR A 434 19.91 3.48 -6.34
C THR A 434 19.33 3.43 -4.93
N GLU A 435 20.16 3.57 -3.88
CA GLU A 435 19.68 3.56 -2.50
C GLU A 435 18.81 4.77 -2.16
N ILE A 436 19.06 5.94 -2.75
CA ILE A 436 18.19 7.13 -2.61
C ILE A 436 16.85 6.88 -3.30
N GLN A 437 16.87 6.50 -4.58
CA GLN A 437 15.66 6.32 -5.39
C GLN A 437 14.75 5.22 -4.82
N LEU A 438 15.30 4.19 -4.19
CA LEU A 438 14.55 3.08 -3.60
C LEU A 438 14.32 3.20 -2.09
N GLN A 439 14.80 4.28 -1.45
CA GLN A 439 14.54 4.51 -0.05
C GLN A 439 13.05 4.86 0.15
N PRO A 440 12.30 4.20 1.07
CA PRO A 440 10.85 4.37 1.19
C PRO A 440 10.38 5.82 1.39
N GLU A 441 11.09 6.58 2.23
CA GLU A 441 10.75 7.97 2.53
C GLU A 441 10.85 8.88 1.29
N TYR A 442 11.73 8.56 0.34
CA TYR A 442 11.88 9.25 -0.93
C TYR A 442 10.95 8.66 -2.00
N PHE A 443 10.93 7.33 -2.14
CA PHE A 443 10.16 6.60 -3.16
C PHE A 443 8.65 6.87 -3.07
N TYR A 444 8.10 6.97 -1.86
CA TYR A 444 6.69 7.28 -1.62
C TYR A 444 6.45 8.75 -1.25
N GLY A 445 7.49 9.60 -1.29
CA GLY A 445 7.39 11.00 -0.89
C GLY A 445 6.52 11.84 -1.82
N LEU A 446 5.80 12.82 -1.26
CA LEU A 446 4.99 13.78 -2.03
C LEU A 446 5.76 15.07 -2.39
N PHE A 447 6.97 15.26 -1.85
CA PHE A 447 7.87 16.38 -2.14
C PHE A 447 7.27 17.78 -1.96
N THR A 448 6.35 17.94 -0.99
CA THR A 448 5.69 19.22 -0.70
C THR A 448 6.49 20.11 0.26
N GLU A 449 7.38 19.52 1.05
CA GLU A 449 8.30 20.18 1.97
C GLU A 449 9.63 19.44 2.08
N ASP A 450 10.60 20.06 2.75
CA ASP A 450 11.90 19.44 3.01
C ASP A 450 11.76 18.30 4.03
N VAL A 451 12.12 17.09 3.61
CA VAL A 451 12.18 15.90 4.46
C VAL A 451 13.64 15.53 4.68
N SER A 452 14.03 15.34 5.94
CA SER A 452 15.39 14.92 6.31
C SER A 452 15.37 13.49 6.85
N VAL A 453 16.17 12.63 6.23
CA VAL A 453 16.32 11.22 6.59
C VAL A 453 17.77 10.90 6.93
N ALA A 454 17.99 9.86 7.70
CA ALA A 454 19.35 9.38 7.96
C ALA A 454 19.86 8.60 6.74
N CYS A 455 21.16 8.66 6.46
CA CYS A 455 21.77 7.73 5.51
C CYS A 455 22.19 6.44 6.23
N THR A 456 22.23 5.32 5.51
CA THR A 456 22.33 3.96 6.09
C THR A 456 23.45 3.79 7.11
N PHE A 457 24.63 4.37 6.85
CA PHE A 457 25.80 4.24 7.71
C PHE A 457 26.14 5.50 8.53
N GLY A 458 25.50 6.64 8.25
CA GLY A 458 25.67 7.87 9.03
C GLY A 458 25.37 9.14 8.24
N GLY A 459 25.20 10.26 8.94
CA GLY A 459 24.82 11.54 8.34
C GLY A 459 23.36 11.59 7.90
N SER A 460 23.01 12.65 7.17
CA SER A 460 21.65 12.88 6.70
C SER A 460 21.59 13.28 5.23
N PHE A 461 20.47 12.90 4.64
CA PHE A 461 20.03 13.30 3.31
C PHE A 461 18.73 14.09 3.48
N THR A 462 18.69 15.29 2.93
CA THR A 462 17.49 16.12 2.91
C THR A 462 17.07 16.29 1.47
N PHE A 463 15.79 16.08 1.18
CA PHE A 463 15.19 16.26 -0.13
C PHE A 463 13.87 17.01 -0.01
N GLY A 464 13.50 17.75 -1.04
CA GLY A 464 12.30 18.56 -1.05
C GLY A 464 12.12 19.30 -2.38
N PRO A 465 11.14 20.21 -2.47
CA PRO A 465 10.86 20.95 -3.68
C PRO A 465 12.04 21.87 -4.07
N GLY A 466 12.42 21.85 -5.35
CA GLY A 466 13.46 22.68 -5.96
C GLY A 466 12.93 23.57 -7.08
N ASP A 467 13.78 24.46 -7.60
CA ASP A 467 13.40 25.45 -8.64
C ASP A 467 12.92 24.80 -9.96
N ALA A 468 13.45 23.64 -10.33
CA ALA A 468 13.17 22.91 -11.58
C ALA A 468 12.76 21.44 -11.37
N GLY A 469 12.38 21.09 -10.14
CA GLY A 469 12.09 19.72 -9.74
C GLY A 469 12.37 19.55 -8.25
N GLU A 470 13.46 18.88 -7.91
CA GLU A 470 13.84 18.55 -6.53
C GLU A 470 15.19 19.14 -6.16
N ALA A 471 15.34 19.48 -4.88
CA ALA A 471 16.59 19.94 -4.29
C ALA A 471 17.06 18.96 -3.22
N TYR A 472 18.36 18.67 -3.23
CA TYR A 472 18.99 17.73 -2.31
C TYR A 472 20.09 18.41 -1.49
N THR A 473 20.20 18.02 -0.22
CA THR A 473 21.33 18.36 0.66
C THR A 473 21.87 17.11 1.32
N PHE A 474 23.19 16.97 1.28
CA PHE A 474 23.92 15.90 1.94
C PHE A 474 24.75 16.48 3.10
N ASP A 475 24.56 15.98 4.32
CA ASP A 475 25.44 16.28 5.46
C ASP A 475 26.10 14.99 5.96
N LYS A 476 27.36 14.79 5.55
CA LYS A 476 28.16 13.59 5.82
C LYS A 476 27.38 12.29 5.56
N CYS A 477 26.51 12.32 4.55
CA CYS A 477 25.61 11.25 4.22
C CYS A 477 26.38 10.04 3.69
N GLU A 478 26.31 8.91 4.38
CA GLU A 478 27.03 7.69 4.05
C GLU A 478 26.01 6.57 3.76
N TYR A 479 25.56 6.45 2.51
CA TYR A 479 24.79 5.30 2.03
C TYR A 479 25.67 4.08 1.74
N VAL A 480 26.93 4.31 1.37
CA VAL A 480 27.95 3.27 1.14
C VAL A 480 29.12 3.52 2.09
N LYS A 481 29.48 2.50 2.87
CA LYS A 481 30.50 2.59 3.91
C LYS A 481 31.86 2.97 3.33
N GLY A 482 32.50 3.96 3.94
CA GLY A 482 33.74 4.57 3.48
C GLY A 482 33.54 5.61 2.38
N PHE A 483 32.32 6.09 2.13
CA PHE A 483 32.01 7.11 1.14
C PHE A 483 30.90 8.04 1.62
N ALA A 484 31.28 9.11 2.33
CA ALA A 484 30.35 10.09 2.86
C ALA A 484 30.31 11.34 1.98
N LEU A 485 29.11 11.76 1.58
CA LEU A 485 28.88 12.96 0.78
C LEU A 485 28.55 14.16 1.66
N THR A 486 29.06 15.33 1.31
CA THR A 486 28.65 16.62 1.88
C THR A 486 28.54 17.65 0.77
N GLY A 487 27.36 18.23 0.57
CA GLY A 487 27.10 19.14 -0.55
C GLY A 487 25.64 19.19 -0.92
N SER A 488 25.37 19.44 -2.19
CA SER A 488 24.02 19.60 -2.73
C SER A 488 23.80 18.71 -3.94
N GLY A 489 22.53 18.51 -4.29
CA GLY A 489 22.14 17.92 -5.53
C GLY A 489 20.78 18.39 -5.98
N SER A 490 20.32 17.86 -7.10
CA SER A 490 18.99 18.15 -7.62
C SER A 490 18.55 17.07 -8.62
N TYR A 491 17.25 16.96 -8.81
CA TYR A 491 16.65 16.29 -9.96
C TYR A 491 15.81 17.31 -10.74
N ASP A 492 16.15 17.49 -12.00
CA ASP A 492 15.47 18.43 -12.90
C ASP A 492 14.44 17.68 -13.75
N TYR A 493 13.15 18.03 -13.59
CA TYR A 493 12.05 17.31 -14.23
C TYR A 493 11.97 17.55 -15.74
N ASP A 494 12.42 18.72 -16.21
CA ASP A 494 12.36 19.09 -17.63
C ASP A 494 13.42 18.34 -18.45
N THR A 495 14.61 18.13 -17.86
CA THR A 495 15.74 17.46 -18.50
C THR A 495 15.87 15.99 -18.11
N SER A 496 15.19 15.58 -17.05
CA SER A 496 15.34 14.26 -16.42
C SER A 496 16.78 13.96 -15.97
N ILE A 497 17.47 14.98 -15.45
CA ILE A 497 18.87 14.88 -15.02
C ILE A 497 18.96 14.99 -13.49
N ILE A 498 19.61 14.00 -12.88
CA ILE A 498 20.04 14.04 -11.48
C ILE A 498 21.49 14.53 -11.42
N THR A 499 21.80 15.44 -10.50
CA THR A 499 23.16 15.93 -10.28
C THR A 499 23.51 15.96 -8.80
N TYR A 500 24.71 15.51 -8.44
CA TYR A 500 25.28 15.66 -7.09
C TYR A 500 26.59 16.44 -7.17
N ASP A 501 26.67 17.61 -6.53
CA ASP A 501 27.90 18.41 -6.36
C ASP A 501 28.36 18.28 -4.91
N THR A 502 29.35 17.42 -4.69
CA THR A 502 29.67 16.93 -3.33
C THR A 502 31.17 16.91 -3.05
N GLN A 503 31.49 17.26 -1.81
CA GLN A 503 32.73 16.83 -1.16
C GLN A 503 32.54 15.40 -0.66
N VAL A 504 33.48 14.53 -1.00
CA VAL A 504 33.48 13.12 -0.64
C VAL A 504 34.60 12.88 0.35
N THR A 505 34.33 12.08 1.39
CA THR A 505 35.32 11.62 2.37
C THR A 505 35.19 10.11 2.62
N GLY A 506 36.22 9.51 3.23
CA GLY A 506 36.26 8.08 3.57
C GLY A 506 37.49 7.37 3.00
N VAL A 507 37.30 6.49 2.00
CA VAL A 507 38.41 5.75 1.35
C VAL A 507 39.42 6.70 0.72
N LYS A 508 38.92 7.74 0.03
CA LYS A 508 39.69 8.88 -0.48
C LYS A 508 38.84 10.14 -0.32
N GLU A 509 39.48 11.29 -0.29
CA GLU A 509 38.82 12.59 -0.27
C GLU A 509 38.76 13.19 -1.67
N GLY A 510 37.71 13.96 -1.97
CA GLY A 510 37.57 14.58 -3.29
C GLY A 510 36.42 15.56 -3.41
N SER A 511 36.41 16.31 -4.51
CA SER A 511 35.32 17.18 -4.93
C SER A 511 34.81 16.66 -6.25
N LEU A 512 33.59 16.12 -6.27
CA LEU A 512 33.05 15.36 -7.39
C LEU A 512 31.67 15.85 -7.78
N VAL A 513 31.44 15.92 -9.09
CA VAL A 513 30.14 16.14 -9.70
C VAL A 513 29.70 14.83 -10.34
N TYR A 514 28.64 14.22 -9.82
CA TYR A 514 27.95 13.09 -10.44
C TYR A 514 26.76 13.60 -11.25
N THR A 515 26.50 12.97 -12.39
CA THR A 515 25.34 13.24 -13.24
C THR A 515 24.76 11.93 -13.72
N ASP A 516 23.44 11.77 -13.58
CA ASP A 516 22.64 10.71 -14.18
C ASP A 516 21.61 11.35 -15.13
N ASP A 517 21.69 11.02 -16.41
CA ASP A 517 20.74 11.44 -17.44
C ASP A 517 19.79 10.27 -17.70
N LEU A 518 18.64 10.30 -17.03
CA LEU A 518 17.64 9.22 -17.07
C LEU A 518 17.02 9.08 -18.46
N ALA A 519 16.95 10.17 -19.23
CA ALA A 519 16.38 10.17 -20.58
C ALA A 519 17.28 9.43 -21.58
N ASN A 520 18.61 9.54 -21.42
CA ASN A 520 19.59 8.89 -22.30
C ASN A 520 20.22 7.62 -21.70
N GLY A 521 19.99 7.35 -20.41
CA GLY A 521 20.58 6.23 -19.67
C GLY A 521 22.11 6.34 -19.55
N THR A 522 22.63 7.57 -19.38
CA THR A 522 24.08 7.82 -19.30
C THR A 522 24.49 8.41 -17.97
N PHE A 523 25.66 7.98 -17.48
CA PHE A 523 26.16 8.39 -16.17
C PHE A 523 27.53 9.03 -16.30
N SER A 524 27.86 9.99 -15.45
CA SER A 524 29.23 10.49 -15.36
C SER A 524 29.61 10.97 -13.97
N VAL A 525 30.91 10.91 -13.67
CA VAL A 525 31.50 11.53 -12.49
C VAL A 525 32.79 12.24 -12.86
N LYS A 526 32.89 13.52 -12.47
CA LYS A 526 34.02 14.40 -12.81
C LYS A 526 34.51 15.14 -11.58
N GLY A 527 35.82 15.34 -11.48
CA GLY A 527 36.42 16.19 -10.44
C GLY A 527 37.76 15.68 -9.94
N GLU A 528 38.08 15.97 -8.69
CA GLU A 528 39.31 15.47 -8.04
C GLU A 528 38.98 14.41 -7.00
N TYR A 529 39.69 13.28 -7.00
CA TYR A 529 39.51 12.22 -6.02
C TYR A 529 40.85 11.56 -5.66
N GLY A 530 41.24 11.63 -4.38
CA GLY A 530 42.53 11.15 -3.90
C GLY A 530 43.73 11.88 -4.52
N GLY A 531 43.56 13.14 -4.91
CA GLY A 531 44.61 13.96 -5.54
C GLY A 531 44.80 13.73 -7.04
N GLU A 532 43.91 12.97 -7.69
CA GLU A 532 43.91 12.75 -9.14
C GLU A 532 42.64 13.33 -9.77
N THR A 533 42.75 13.93 -10.95
CA THR A 533 41.59 14.34 -11.74
C THR A 533 40.96 13.12 -12.39
N ILE A 534 39.65 12.95 -12.22
CA ILE A 534 38.86 11.89 -12.84
C ILE A 534 37.80 12.47 -13.78
N ASP A 535 37.52 11.72 -14.85
CA ASP A 535 36.44 11.95 -15.80
C ASP A 535 36.00 10.58 -16.29
N LEU A 536 34.99 10.02 -15.60
CA LEU A 536 34.43 8.70 -15.91
C LEU A 536 33.02 8.91 -16.46
N SER A 537 32.68 8.16 -17.49
CA SER A 537 31.34 8.18 -18.09
C SER A 537 30.97 6.79 -18.60
N GLN A 538 29.69 6.43 -18.49
CA GLN A 538 29.13 5.18 -18.98
C GLN A 538 27.96 5.44 -19.93
#